data_AF-A0A7J6DGP8-F1
#
_entry.id   AF-A0A7J6DGP8-F1
#
_cell.length_a   1.000
_cell.length_b   1.000
_cell.length_c   1.000
_cell.angle_alpha   90.00
_cell.angle_beta   90.00
_cell.angle_gamma   90.00
#
_symmetry.space_group_name_H-M   'P 1'
#
loop_
_entity.id
_entity.type
_entity.pdbx_description
1 polymer ?
#
loop_
_entity_poly.entity_id
_entity_poly.type
_entity_poly.pdbx_seq_one_letter_code
_entity_poly.pdbx_strand_id
1 'polypeptide(L)'
;MDPMKAQQLAAELEVEMMADMYNRMTNACHRKCVPPHYKEAELSKGEAVCLDRCVAKYLDLHERLGRKLTELSVQDEEATVYEAKVSLEARYKFLGFNLLNDFAAFVTIATFIVSTL
;
A
#
# COMPACT_ATOMS: atom_id res chain seq x y z
N MET A 1 21.80 -2.69 22.34
CA MET A 1 20.58 -3.52 22.41
C MET A 1 21.01 -4.92 22.79
N ASP A 2 20.63 -5.42 23.95
CA ASP A 2 20.95 -6.79 24.35
C ASP A 2 20.26 -7.77 23.37
N PRO A 3 20.97 -8.79 22.84
CA PRO A 3 20.47 -9.65 21.77
C PRO A 3 19.19 -10.43 22.16
N MET A 4 19.01 -10.71 23.45
CA MET A 4 17.79 -11.32 24.01
C MET A 4 16.53 -10.46 23.81
N LYS A 5 16.67 -9.14 23.93
CA LYS A 5 15.53 -8.21 23.84
C LYS A 5 15.06 -8.01 22.40
N ALA A 6 15.98 -8.13 21.44
CA ALA A 6 15.65 -8.11 20.01
C ALA A 6 14.84 -9.34 19.59
N GLN A 7 15.18 -10.52 20.10
CA GLN A 7 14.41 -11.75 19.85
C GLN A 7 13.02 -11.70 20.50
N GLN A 8 12.92 -11.17 21.73
CA GLN A 8 11.63 -10.97 22.39
C GLN A 8 10.73 -10.01 21.62
N LEU A 9 11.27 -8.88 21.15
CA LEU A 9 10.51 -7.91 20.37
C LEU A 9 10.01 -8.51 19.04
N ALA A 10 10.83 -9.32 18.36
CA ALA A 10 10.40 -10.00 17.14
C ALA A 10 9.22 -10.97 17.41
N ALA A 11 9.30 -11.75 18.49
CA ALA A 11 8.21 -12.65 18.88
C ALA A 11 6.93 -11.89 19.28
N GLU A 12 7.04 -10.75 19.97
CA GLU A 12 5.90 -9.89 20.32
C GLU A 12 5.20 -9.35 19.07
N LEU A 13 5.98 -8.88 18.08
CA LEU A 13 5.45 -8.38 16.81
C LEU A 13 4.73 -9.47 16.01
N GLU A 14 5.26 -10.69 15.97
CA GLU A 14 4.61 -11.82 15.30
C GLU A 14 3.23 -12.11 15.91
N VAL A 15 3.12 -12.09 17.24
CA VAL A 15 1.85 -12.34 17.94
C VAL A 15 0.85 -11.21 17.70
N GLU A 16 1.28 -9.95 17.75
CA GLU A 16 0.42 -8.79 17.49
C GLU A 16 -0.17 -8.83 16.08
N MET A 17 0.66 -9.17 15.08
CA MET A 17 0.23 -9.33 13.69
C MET A 17 -0.80 -10.45 13.53
N MET A 18 -0.59 -11.60 14.18
CA MET A 18 -1.56 -12.70 14.16
C MET A 18 -2.88 -12.33 14.86
N ALA A 19 -2.82 -11.52 15.92
CA ALA A 19 -4.01 -11.06 16.63
C ALA A 19 -4.86 -10.11 15.77
N ASP A 20 -4.26 -9.16 15.05
CA ASP A 20 -5.00 -8.27 14.12
C ASP A 20 -5.68 -9.07 13.01
N MET A 21 -4.97 -10.05 12.43
CA MET A 21 -5.55 -10.96 11.43
C MET A 21 -6.77 -11.70 12.00
N TYR A 22 -6.65 -12.28 13.20
CA TYR A 22 -7.74 -13.02 13.84
C TYR A 22 -8.97 -12.14 14.09
N ASN A 23 -8.78 -10.90 14.55
CA ASN A 23 -9.86 -9.95 14.81
C ASN A 23 -10.58 -9.56 13.51
N ARG A 24 -9.84 -9.28 12.43
CA ARG A 24 -10.42 -8.95 11.12
C ARG A 24 -11.17 -10.13 10.52
N MET A 25 -10.60 -11.33 10.61
CA MET A 25 -11.22 -12.57 10.14
C MET A 25 -12.54 -12.83 10.87
N THR A 26 -12.53 -12.78 12.20
CA THR A 26 -13.71 -13.02 13.04
C THR A 26 -14.84 -12.06 12.68
N ASN A 27 -14.53 -10.76 12.57
CA ASN A 27 -15.51 -9.74 12.17
C ASN A 27 -16.05 -9.96 10.76
N ALA A 28 -15.20 -10.35 9.81
CA ALA A 28 -15.60 -10.60 8.43
C ALA A 28 -16.50 -11.84 8.32
N CYS A 29 -16.14 -12.94 9.00
CA CYS A 29 -16.92 -14.17 8.97
C CYS A 29 -18.23 -14.04 9.74
N HIS A 30 -18.25 -13.33 10.87
CA HIS A 30 -19.48 -13.01 11.56
C HIS A 30 -20.45 -12.25 10.65
N ARG A 31 -20.00 -11.17 9.98
CA ARG A 31 -20.84 -10.40 9.05
C ARG A 31 -21.33 -11.19 7.83
N LYS A 32 -20.58 -12.20 7.38
CA LYS A 32 -20.92 -13.01 6.20
C LYS A 32 -21.85 -14.18 6.51
N CYS A 33 -21.66 -14.81 7.66
CA CYS A 33 -22.29 -16.08 7.99
C CYS A 33 -23.38 -15.97 9.06
N VAL A 34 -23.37 -14.92 9.88
CA VAL A 34 -24.34 -14.73 10.96
C VAL A 34 -25.26 -13.56 10.60
N PRO A 35 -26.55 -13.82 10.32
CA PRO A 35 -27.50 -12.77 9.97
C PRO A 35 -27.78 -11.87 11.19
N PRO A 36 -28.13 -10.59 10.99
CA PRO A 36 -28.44 -9.68 12.10
C PRO A 36 -29.73 -10.07 12.85
N HIS A 37 -30.57 -10.91 12.24
CA HIS A 37 -31.79 -11.44 12.85
C HIS A 37 -31.55 -12.86 13.37
N TYR A 38 -31.34 -12.96 14.67
CA TYR A 38 -31.18 -14.22 15.38
C TYR A 38 -32.56 -14.84 15.67
N LYS A 39 -32.81 -16.02 15.11
CA LYS A 39 -33.99 -16.83 15.49
C LYS A 39 -33.75 -17.63 16.76
N GLU A 40 -32.50 -18.04 16.98
CA GLU A 40 -32.07 -18.99 18.01
C GLU A 40 -30.70 -18.54 18.53
N ALA A 41 -30.35 -18.88 19.77
CA ALA A 41 -29.06 -18.51 20.36
C ALA A 41 -27.91 -19.45 19.92
N GLU A 42 -28.26 -20.62 19.41
CA GLU A 42 -27.31 -21.61 18.92
C GLU A 42 -27.05 -21.41 17.42
N LEU A 43 -25.83 -21.75 17.00
CA LEU A 43 -25.48 -21.77 15.58
C LEU A 43 -26.25 -22.88 14.87
N SER A 44 -27.02 -22.50 13.85
CA SER A 44 -27.62 -23.46 12.96
C SER A 44 -26.55 -24.20 12.17
N LYS A 45 -26.86 -25.43 11.71
CA LYS A 45 -25.96 -26.24 10.88
C LYS A 45 -25.47 -25.47 9.63
N GLY A 46 -26.30 -24.58 9.08
CA GLY A 46 -25.93 -23.75 7.93
C GLY A 46 -24.86 -22.70 8.27
N GLU A 47 -25.00 -22.05 9.42
CA GLU A 47 -24.05 -21.03 9.88
C GLU A 47 -22.71 -21.67 10.28
N ALA A 48 -22.73 -22.83 10.94
CA ALA A 48 -21.52 -23.58 11.26
C ALA A 48 -20.71 -23.94 10.01
N VAL A 49 -21.35 -24.54 8.99
CA VAL A 49 -20.70 -24.88 7.72
C VAL A 49 -20.25 -23.62 6.96
N CYS A 50 -20.99 -22.50 7.07
CA CYS A 50 -20.58 -21.24 6.49
C CYS A 50 -19.29 -20.71 7.14
N LEU A 51 -19.20 -20.74 8.47
CA LEU A 51 -18.02 -20.29 9.20
C LEU A 51 -16.77 -21.07 8.80
N ASP A 52 -16.86 -22.40 8.72
CA ASP A 52 -15.75 -23.26 8.28
C ASP A 52 -15.24 -22.86 6.87
N ARG A 53 -16.19 -22.67 5.94
CA ARG A 53 -15.88 -22.23 4.56
C ARG A 53 -15.34 -20.80 4.53
N CYS A 54 -15.81 -19.93 5.42
CA CYS A 54 -15.37 -18.54 5.49
C CYS A 54 -13.93 -18.45 5.95
N VAL A 55 -13.58 -19.16 7.03
CA VAL A 55 -12.20 -19.19 7.56
C VAL A 55 -11.24 -19.75 6.51
N ALA A 56 -11.59 -20.88 5.87
CA ALA A 56 -10.78 -21.46 4.79
C ALA A 56 -10.51 -20.45 3.66
N LYS A 57 -11.57 -19.79 3.16
CA LYS A 57 -11.43 -18.77 2.11
C LYS A 57 -10.68 -17.52 2.57
N TYR A 58 -10.82 -17.13 3.83
CA TYR A 58 -10.15 -15.96 4.38
C TYR A 58 -8.64 -16.17 4.40
N LEU A 59 -8.18 -17.34 4.87
CA LEU A 59 -6.77 -17.71 4.88
C LEU A 59 -6.20 -17.81 3.46
N ASP A 60 -6.93 -18.45 2.53
CA ASP A 60 -6.52 -18.51 1.12
C ASP A 60 -6.36 -17.11 0.49
N LEU A 61 -7.29 -16.19 0.79
CA LEU A 61 -7.20 -14.82 0.32
C LEU A 61 -6.08 -14.05 1.00
N HIS A 62 -5.89 -14.24 2.31
CA HIS A 62 -4.83 -13.58 3.06
C HIS A 62 -3.44 -13.95 2.52
N GLU A 63 -3.22 -15.23 2.21
CA GLU A 63 -1.97 -15.71 1.62
C GLU A 63 -1.72 -15.15 0.20
N ARG A 64 -2.76 -15.12 -0.64
CA ARG A 64 -2.67 -14.53 -1.99
C ARG A 64 -2.40 -13.03 -1.95
N LEU A 65 -3.06 -12.31 -1.04
CA LEU A 65 -2.82 -10.88 -0.82
C LEU A 65 -1.41 -10.65 -0.29
N GLY A 66 -0.93 -11.49 0.63
CA GLY A 66 0.45 -11.46 1.11
C GLY A 66 1.47 -11.59 -0.02
N ARG A 67 1.30 -12.59 -0.89
CA ARG A 67 2.15 -12.76 -2.09
C ARG A 67 2.14 -11.53 -2.99
N LYS A 68 0.96 -10.99 -3.29
CA LYS A 68 0.83 -9.79 -4.13
C LYS A 68 1.43 -8.55 -3.49
N LEU A 69 1.28 -8.38 -2.18
CA LEU A 69 1.89 -7.27 -1.47
C LEU A 69 3.42 -7.38 -1.50
N THR A 70 3.98 -8.58 -1.35
CA THR A 70 5.42 -8.80 -1.48
C THR A 70 5.93 -8.58 -2.91
N GLU A 71 5.20 -9.06 -3.92
CA GLU A 71 5.50 -8.80 -5.33
C GLU A 71 5.53 -7.28 -5.61
N LEU A 72 4.56 -6.53 -5.07
CA LEU A 72 4.50 -5.09 -5.21
C LEU A 72 5.58 -4.37 -4.40
N SER A 73 5.93 -4.81 -3.19
CA SER A 73 7.01 -4.17 -2.42
C SER A 73 8.37 -4.32 -3.09
N VAL A 74 8.60 -5.43 -3.80
CA VAL A 74 9.80 -5.61 -4.63
C VAL A 74 9.76 -4.69 -5.86
N GLN A 75 8.57 -4.40 -6.40
CA GLN A 75 8.41 -3.42 -7.48
C GLN A 75 8.51 -1.97 -6.96
N ASP A 76 8.12 -1.70 -5.73
CA ASP A 76 8.21 -0.39 -5.09
C ASP A 76 9.65 -0.05 -4.68
N GLU A 77 10.56 -1.02 -4.54
CA GLU A 77 12.00 -0.72 -4.49
C GLU A 77 12.46 -0.07 -5.80
N GLU A 78 11.89 -0.45 -6.95
CA GLU A 78 12.11 0.27 -8.21
C GLU A 78 11.29 1.56 -8.27
N ALA A 79 10.03 1.59 -7.79
CA ALA A 79 9.16 2.78 -7.83
C ALA A 79 9.59 3.91 -6.88
N THR A 80 10.16 3.61 -5.72
CA THR A 80 10.77 4.60 -4.81
C THR A 80 12.10 5.10 -5.36
N VAL A 81 12.85 4.27 -6.09
CA VAL A 81 13.99 4.73 -6.91
C VAL A 81 13.50 5.59 -8.08
N TYR A 82 12.31 5.32 -8.66
CA TYR A 82 11.68 6.20 -9.65
C TYR A 82 11.17 7.50 -9.03
N GLU A 83 10.52 7.53 -7.87
CA GLU A 83 10.12 8.77 -7.18
C GLU A 83 11.35 9.58 -6.74
N ALA A 84 12.42 8.91 -6.27
CA ALA A 84 13.70 9.55 -5.97
C ALA A 84 14.39 10.06 -7.25
N LYS A 85 14.40 9.29 -8.35
CA LYS A 85 14.88 9.72 -9.68
C LYS A 85 14.04 10.87 -10.23
N VAL A 86 12.72 10.88 -10.05
CA VAL A 86 11.80 11.95 -10.46
C VAL A 86 12.06 13.22 -9.66
N SER A 87 12.39 13.10 -8.36
CA SER A 87 12.81 14.25 -7.55
C SER A 87 14.18 14.82 -7.98
N LEU A 88 15.11 13.96 -8.43
CA LEU A 88 16.41 14.34 -8.97
C LEU A 88 16.31 14.90 -10.40
N GLU A 89 15.48 14.32 -11.27
CA GLU A 89 15.16 14.83 -12.61
C GLU A 89 14.43 16.16 -12.52
N ALA A 90 13.50 16.36 -11.57
CA ALA A 90 12.87 17.65 -11.35
C ALA A 90 13.87 18.74 -10.90
N ARG A 91 14.87 18.37 -10.06
CA ARG A 91 15.98 19.26 -9.68
C ARG A 91 16.97 19.50 -10.84
N TYR A 92 17.26 18.49 -11.66
CA TYR A 92 18.16 18.63 -12.82
C TYR A 92 17.49 19.36 -14.00
N LYS A 93 16.17 19.28 -14.15
CA LYS A 93 15.37 20.00 -15.16
C LYS A 93 15.25 21.50 -14.86
N PHE A 94 15.35 21.90 -13.58
CA PHE A 94 15.56 23.30 -13.19
C PHE A 94 16.98 23.80 -13.51
N LEU A 95 17.96 22.89 -13.58
CA LEU A 95 19.35 23.14 -13.98
C LEU A 95 19.63 22.86 -15.47
N GLY A 96 18.62 22.46 -16.25
CA GLY A 96 18.76 21.94 -17.62
C GLY A 96 17.72 22.51 -18.58
N PHE A 97 18.08 23.62 -19.23
CA PHE A 97 17.49 24.16 -20.46
C PHE A 97 16.92 23.09 -21.44
N ASN A 98 15.70 23.30 -21.97
CA ASN A 98 15.31 22.79 -23.29
C ASN A 98 15.87 23.73 -24.36
N LEU A 99 17.07 23.42 -24.86
CA LEU A 99 17.78 24.20 -25.87
C LEU A 99 17.25 24.00 -27.31
N LEU A 100 15.93 24.07 -27.55
CA LEU A 100 15.48 24.17 -28.96
C LEU A 100 14.13 24.82 -29.26
N ASN A 101 13.30 25.19 -28.28
CA ASN A 101 12.02 25.87 -28.62
C ASN A 101 11.64 27.13 -27.81
N ASP A 102 12.38 27.53 -26.77
CA ASP A 102 12.03 28.75 -26.00
C ASP A 102 13.05 29.89 -26.05
N PHE A 103 14.22 29.70 -26.67
CA PHE A 103 15.19 30.79 -26.82
C PHE A 103 14.66 31.90 -27.76
N ALA A 104 13.82 31.54 -28.72
CA ALA A 104 13.20 32.50 -29.63
C ALA A 104 12.21 33.42 -28.89
N ALA A 105 11.42 32.91 -27.95
CA ALA A 105 10.46 33.71 -27.19
C ALA A 105 11.16 34.72 -26.28
N PHE A 106 12.21 34.28 -25.57
CA PHE A 106 12.94 35.14 -24.63
C PHE A 106 13.75 36.23 -25.35
N VAL A 107 14.37 35.93 -26.49
CA VAL A 107 15.10 36.91 -27.30
C VAL A 107 14.13 37.91 -27.94
N THR A 108 12.98 37.46 -28.45
CA THR A 108 11.99 38.36 -29.07
C THR A 108 11.43 39.36 -28.05
N ILE A 109 11.07 38.90 -26.85
CA ILE A 109 10.58 39.76 -25.76
C ILE A 109 11.66 40.74 -25.30
N ALA A 110 12.92 40.29 -25.15
CA ALA A 110 14.02 41.16 -24.75
C ALA A 110 14.34 42.24 -25.80
N THR A 111 14.31 41.91 -27.10
CA THR A 111 14.52 42.90 -28.18
C THR A 111 13.36 43.88 -28.33
N PHE A 112 12.13 43.48 -28.00
CA PHE A 112 10.97 44.37 -28.05
C PHE A 112 11.05 45.44 -26.95
N ILE A 113 11.39 45.04 -25.72
CA ILE A 113 11.51 45.96 -24.58
C ILE A 113 12.60 47.02 -24.80
N VAL A 114 13.75 46.65 -25.41
CA VAL A 114 14.83 47.60 -25.71
C VAL A 114 14.50 48.54 -26.87
N SER A 115 13.54 48.19 -27.73
CA SER A 115 13.16 49.04 -28.89
C SER A 115 12.00 49.99 -28.60
N THR A 116 11.34 49.86 -27.43
CA THR A 116 10.21 50.73 -27.02
C THR A 116 10.54 51.67 -25.85
N LEU A 117 11.81 51.72 -25.43
CA LEU A 117 12.39 52.60 -24.42
C LEU A 117 13.48 53.46 -25.07
#